data_AF-A0A1Y3C2S8-F1
#
_entry.id   AF-A0A1Y3C2S8-F1
#
_cell.length_a   1.000
_cell.length_b   1.000
_cell.length_c   1.000
_cell.angle_alpha   90.00
_cell.angle_beta   90.00
_cell.angle_gamma   90.00
#
_symmetry.space_group_name_H-M   'P 1'
#
loop_
_entity.id
_entity.type
_entity.pdbx_description
1 polymer ?
#
loop_
_entity_poly.entity_id
_entity_poly.type
_entity_poly.pdbx_seq_one_letter_code
_entity_poly.pdbx_strand_id
1 'polypeptide(L)'
;MNIEQMLAVLDPEIVARLKTAVEIGKWPNGVALTQEQRQICMQAVYAWEIKNLPETERSGYIDRGTKEEDEHCDSHDPKQDEEFKPIRFV
;
A
#
# COMPACT_ATOMS: atom_id res chain seq x y z
N MET A 1 -13.19 17.83 5.33
CA MET A 1 -13.07 18.32 3.95
C MET A 1 -13.64 17.25 3.02
N ASN A 2 -14.53 17.63 2.09
CA ASN A 2 -15.24 16.69 1.23
C ASN A 2 -14.31 16.13 0.13
N ILE A 3 -14.02 14.85 0.24
CA ILE A 3 -13.05 14.09 -0.58
C ILE A 3 -13.53 14.03 -2.05
N GLU A 4 -14.84 14.04 -2.27
CA GLU A 4 -15.47 14.03 -3.59
C GLU A 4 -15.13 15.27 -4.43
N GLN A 5 -14.93 16.43 -3.79
CA GLN A 5 -14.53 17.66 -4.48
C GLN A 5 -13.03 17.68 -4.80
N MET A 6 -12.18 17.03 -4.00
CA MET A 6 -10.77 16.83 -4.34
C MET A 6 -10.63 15.84 -5.49
N LEU A 7 -11.39 14.73 -5.47
CA LEU A 7 -11.39 13.69 -6.50
C LEU A 7 -11.79 14.23 -7.89
N ALA A 8 -12.66 15.26 -7.95
CA ALA A 8 -13.06 15.90 -9.20
C ALA A 8 -11.98 16.79 -9.84
N VAL A 9 -10.94 17.15 -9.08
CA VAL A 9 -9.82 18.03 -9.51
C VAL A 9 -8.49 17.28 -9.36
N LEU A 10 -8.49 15.93 -9.27
CA LEU A 10 -7.24 15.18 -9.21
C LEU A 10 -6.58 15.12 -10.58
N ASP A 11 -5.77 16.14 -10.87
CA ASP A 11 -4.74 16.08 -11.90
C ASP A 11 -3.67 15.03 -11.52
N PRO A 12 -3.03 14.38 -12.51
CA PRO A 12 -1.93 13.45 -12.28
C PRO A 12 -0.80 14.08 -11.44
N GLU A 13 -0.58 15.39 -11.56
CA GLU A 13 0.40 16.11 -10.74
C GLU A 13 0.04 16.14 -9.25
N ILE A 14 -1.25 16.28 -8.92
CA ILE A 14 -1.70 16.27 -7.52
C ILE A 14 -1.55 14.87 -6.94
N VAL A 15 -1.91 13.84 -7.71
CA VAL A 15 -1.75 12.44 -7.30
C VAL A 15 -0.28 12.11 -7.04
N ALA A 16 0.63 12.57 -7.89
CA ALA A 16 2.07 12.41 -7.68
C ALA A 16 2.53 13.06 -6.36
N ARG A 17 2.09 14.30 -6.08
CA ARG A 17 2.39 15.00 -4.83
C ARG A 17 1.81 14.28 -3.60
N LEU A 18 0.60 13.73 -3.71
CA LEU A 18 -0.03 12.96 -2.64
C LEU A 18 0.73 11.66 -2.37
N LYS A 19 1.19 10.95 -3.42
CA LYS A 19 2.07 9.78 -3.28
C LYS A 19 3.35 10.13 -2.52
N THR A 20 4.07 11.16 -2.97
CA THR A 20 5.30 11.61 -2.31
C THR A 20 5.06 11.99 -0.85
N ALA A 21 3.95 12.67 -0.55
CA ALA A 21 3.62 13.05 0.82
C ALA A 21 3.34 11.83 1.72
N VAL A 22 2.71 10.79 1.18
CA VAL A 22 2.45 9.52 1.89
C VAL A 22 3.74 8.73 2.12
N GLU A 23 4.65 8.71 1.15
CA GLU A 23 5.96 8.05 1.23
C GLU A 23 6.86 8.69 2.29
N ILE A 24 6.96 10.02 2.27
CA ILE A 24 7.79 10.80 3.21
C ILE A 24 7.09 10.97 4.57
N GLY A 25 5.76 10.86 4.61
CA GLY A 25 4.94 11.16 5.78
C GLY A 25 4.85 12.66 6.09
N LYS A 26 5.19 13.53 5.14
CA LYS A 26 5.16 14.99 5.28
C LYS A 26 4.61 15.62 4.01
N TRP A 27 3.84 16.70 4.20
CA TRP A 27 3.42 17.59 3.14
C TRP A 27 4.65 18.30 2.53
N PRO A 28 4.56 18.80 1.28
CA PRO A 28 5.66 19.51 0.62
C PRO A 28 6.05 20.82 1.33
N ASN A 29 5.19 21.34 2.20
CA ASN A 29 5.49 22.48 3.07
C ASN A 29 6.27 22.08 4.35
N GLY A 30 6.63 20.81 4.52
CA GLY A 30 7.38 20.29 5.66
C GLY A 30 6.53 19.84 6.86
N VAL A 31 5.21 20.03 6.81
CA VAL A 31 4.30 19.64 7.90
C VAL A 31 4.08 18.13 7.89
N ALA A 32 4.15 17.48 9.06
CA ALA A 32 3.88 16.04 9.17
C ALA A 32 2.42 15.71 8.85
N LEU A 33 2.19 14.61 8.11
CA LEU A 33 0.84 14.09 7.89
C LEU A 33 0.35 13.40 9.17
N THR A 34 -0.90 13.64 9.54
CA THR A 34 -1.57 12.80 10.54
C THR A 34 -1.89 11.42 9.95
N GLN A 35 -2.14 10.44 10.82
CA GLN A 35 -2.47 9.09 10.37
C GLN A 35 -3.75 9.08 9.53
N GLU A 36 -4.80 9.79 9.95
CA GLU A 36 -6.04 9.95 9.17
C GLU A 36 -5.77 10.60 7.81
N GLN A 37 -4.99 11.69 7.77
CA GLN A 37 -4.63 12.35 6.51
C GLN A 37 -3.89 11.41 5.58
N ARG A 38 -2.96 10.60 6.11
CA ARG A 38 -2.21 9.63 5.31
C ARG A 38 -3.12 8.56 4.72
N GLN A 39 -4.07 8.04 5.50
CA GLN A 39 -5.06 7.08 5.03
C GLN A 39 -5.94 7.67 3.92
N ILE A 40 -6.41 8.90 4.12
CA ILE A 40 -7.24 9.60 3.13
C ILE A 40 -6.46 9.84 1.84
N CYS A 41 -5.20 10.27 1.92
CA CYS A 41 -4.35 10.47 0.74
C CYS A 41 -4.12 9.17 -0.02
N MET A 42 -3.89 8.05 0.68
CA MET A 42 -3.78 6.74 0.03
C MET A 42 -5.06 6.33 -0.68
N GLN A 43 -6.21 6.49 -0.04
CA GLN A 43 -7.50 6.16 -0.66
C GLN A 43 -7.76 7.01 -1.92
N ALA A 44 -7.41 8.29 -1.89
CA ALA A 44 -7.53 9.18 -3.04
C ALA A 44 -6.65 8.75 -4.21
N VAL A 45 -5.38 8.40 -3.94
CA VAL A 45 -4.45 7.88 -4.95
C VAL A 45 -5.02 6.60 -5.57
N TYR A 46 -5.45 5.64 -4.74
CA TYR A 46 -6.02 4.38 -5.22
C TYR A 46 -7.25 4.57 -6.11
N ALA A 47 -8.18 5.43 -5.69
CA ALA A 47 -9.39 5.74 -6.46
C ALA A 47 -9.08 6.36 -7.83
N TRP A 48 -8.01 7.17 -7.91
CA TRP A 48 -7.55 7.74 -9.17
C TRP A 48 -6.87 6.69 -10.07
N GLU A 49 -6.03 5.82 -9.50
CA GLU A 49 -5.35 4.77 -10.24
C GLU A 49 -6.32 3.76 -10.86
N ILE A 50 -7.40 3.41 -10.18
CA ILE A 50 -8.44 2.54 -10.74
C ILE A 50 -9.02 3.11 -12.04
N LYS A 51 -9.21 4.44 -12.09
CA LYS A 51 -9.83 5.13 -13.23
C LYS A 51 -8.86 5.43 -14.37
N ASN A 52 -7.58 5.67 -14.06
CA ASN A 52 -6.61 6.21 -15.02
C ASN A 52 -5.52 5.22 -15.43
N LEU A 53 -5.25 4.18 -14.64
CA LEU A 53 -4.16 3.23 -14.86
C LEU A 53 -4.68 1.81 -15.12
N PRO A 54 -4.01 1.05 -16.02
CA PRO A 54 -4.24 -0.38 -16.17
C PRO A 54 -3.83 -1.11 -14.89
N GLU A 55 -4.42 -2.26 -14.62
CA GLU A 55 -4.22 -3.02 -13.38
C GLU A 55 -2.75 -3.29 -13.07
N THR A 56 -1.95 -3.53 -14.11
CA THR A 56 -0.51 -3.80 -14.05
C THR A 56 0.34 -2.65 -13.50
N GLU A 57 -0.17 -1.42 -13.59
CA GLU A 57 0.54 -0.21 -13.14
C GLU A 57 -0.05 0.38 -11.85
N ARG A 58 -1.06 -0.28 -11.27
CA ARG A 58 -1.68 0.17 -10.02
C ARG A 58 -0.79 -0.15 -8.83
N SER A 59 -0.85 0.71 -7.82
CA SER A 59 -0.16 0.50 -6.56
C SER A 59 -0.70 -0.77 -5.89
N GLY A 60 0.19 -1.68 -5.52
CA GLY A 60 -0.17 -2.96 -4.91
C GLY A 60 -0.50 -4.08 -5.90
N TYR A 61 -0.34 -3.85 -7.21
CA TYR A 61 -0.38 -4.94 -8.18
C TYR A 61 0.75 -5.95 -7.91
N ILE A 62 0.39 -7.22 -7.85
CA ILE A 62 1.31 -8.34 -7.72
C ILE A 62 0.99 -9.26 -8.88
N ASP A 63 1.91 -9.36 -9.85
CA ASP A 63 1.83 -10.40 -10.87
C ASP A 63 2.04 -11.75 -10.17
N ARG A 64 0.96 -12.51 -10.02
CA ARG A 64 0.99 -13.82 -9.36
C ARG A 64 1.49 -14.93 -10.28
N GLY A 65 1.81 -14.62 -11.54
CA GLY A 65 2.17 -15.58 -12.58
C GLY A 65 1.07 -16.62 -12.82
N THR A 66 1.33 -17.53 -13.77
CA THR A 66 0.67 -18.84 -13.77
C THR A 66 1.43 -19.73 -12.81
N LYS A 67 0.76 -20.14 -11.73
CA LYS A 67 1.25 -21.24 -10.90
C LYS A 67 1.37 -22.46 -11.81
N GLU A 68 2.59 -22.94 -12.05
CA GLU A 68 2.73 -24.33 -12.48
C GLU A 68 2.12 -25.20 -11.38
N GLU A 69 1.48 -26.29 -11.77
CA GLU A 69 0.59 -27.10 -10.92
C GLU A 69 1.26 -27.64 -9.63
N ASP A 70 2.59 -27.53 -9.55
CA ASP A 70 3.46 -28.02 -8.49
C ASP A 70 4.14 -26.91 -7.64
N GLU A 71 3.85 -25.62 -7.87
CA GLU A 71 4.31 -24.54 -6.97
C GLU A 71 3.47 -24.49 -5.69
N HIS A 72 3.67 -25.47 -4.83
CA HIS A 72 3.18 -25.45 -3.46
C HIS A 72 3.88 -24.31 -2.71
N CYS A 73 3.15 -23.24 -2.37
CA CYS A 73 3.61 -22.28 -1.37
C CYS A 73 3.98 -23.10 -0.13
N ASP A 74 5.23 -23.00 0.32
CA ASP A 74 5.76 -23.68 1.49
C ASP A 74 4.89 -23.30 2.68
N SER A 75 3.89 -24.15 2.92
CA SER A 75 2.96 -23.98 4.00
C SER A 75 3.74 -24.47 5.18
N HIS A 76 4.39 -23.52 5.87
CA HIS A 76 5.06 -23.74 7.13
C HIS A 76 4.08 -24.51 8.02
N ASP A 77 4.23 -25.83 8.05
CA ASP A 77 3.38 -26.73 8.82
C ASP A 77 3.82 -26.49 10.27
N PRO A 78 2.99 -25.91 11.14
CA PRO A 78 3.40 -25.54 12.50
C PRO A 78 3.81 -26.74 13.36
N LYS A 79 3.70 -27.96 12.82
CA LYS A 79 3.98 -29.23 13.47
C LYS A 79 5.47 -29.63 13.48
N GLN A 80 6.35 -28.84 12.85
CA GLN A 80 7.80 -29.06 12.96
C GLN A 80 8.50 -28.13 13.98
N ASP A 81 7.77 -27.17 14.56
CA ASP A 81 8.30 -26.24 15.59
C ASP A 81 8.15 -26.76 17.03
N GLU A 82 8.19 -28.07 17.26
CA GLU A 82 8.16 -28.61 18.63
C GLU A 82 9.43 -28.26 19.46
N GLU A 83 10.43 -27.59 18.86
CA GLU A 83 11.64 -27.18 19.58
C GLU A 83 11.96 -25.68 19.54
N PHE A 84 10.99 -24.79 19.28
CA PHE A 84 11.22 -23.36 19.56
C PHE A 84 10.96 -23.02 21.04
N LYS A 85 11.93 -23.31 21.90
CA LYS A 85 11.92 -22.82 23.29
C LYS A 85 12.31 -21.33 23.28
N PRO A 86 11.43 -20.40 23.70
CA PRO A 86 11.78 -18.98 23.72
C PRO A 86 12.99 -18.77 24.63
N ILE A 87 13.98 -18.04 24.13
CA ILE A 87 15.17 -17.66 24.92
C ILE A 87 14.67 -16.83 26.11
N ARG A 88 14.89 -17.33 27.33
CA ARG A 88 14.67 -16.53 28.52
C ARG A 88 15.78 -15.51 28.60
N PHE A 89 15.44 -14.24 28.38
CA PHE A 89 16.31 -13.13 28.75
C PHE A 89 16.41 -13.13 30.27
N VAL A 90 17.58 -13.55 30.78
CA VAL A 90 18.00 -13.33 32.16
C VAL A 90 18.64 -11.95 32.24
#